data_AF-A0A6J1CX37-F1
#
_entry.id   AF-A0A6J1CX37-F1
#
_cell.length_a   1.000
_cell.length_b   1.000
_cell.length_c   1.000
_cell.angle_alpha   90.00
_cell.angle_beta   90.00
_cell.angle_gamma   90.00
#
_symmetry.space_group_name_H-M   'P 1'
#
loop_
_entity.id
_entity.type
_entity.pdbx_description
1 polymer ?
#
loop_
_entity_poly.entity_id
_entity_poly.type
_entity_poly.pdbx_seq_one_letter_code
_entity_poly.pdbx_strand_id
1 'polypeptide(L)'
;MDAPSPCELNLNKIAALIEGLALNVKHIGQFDPGQFYSICISLARSIDLSIANNKVPSQAHSLPGLLKQICQKKHTHQTKAAIMVLMISVKSACKMRWFSEKEAEELYSLANEIGSDFFGDVNTGQTNSLTTITTVMERFFPRMKLGQIIASVEVKPGYGVFATDFNISKTTQYSQQEKILLFVVQKDNIETSACLITPPQVNFLVNGRGVNGRTNTGYTDTGPQLPTNIACMLKLGSNLLQAVGNFNGRI
;
A
#
# COMPACT_ATOMS: atom_id res chain seq x y z
N MET A 1 -17.62 -31.94 18.49
CA MET A 1 -17.60 -30.58 17.90
C MET A 1 -16.15 -30.31 17.56
N ASP A 2 -15.81 -30.32 16.27
CA ASP A 2 -14.44 -30.04 15.83
C ASP A 2 -14.13 -28.55 16.01
N ALA A 3 -12.89 -28.25 16.42
CA ALA A 3 -12.43 -26.88 16.59
C ALA A 3 -12.44 -26.15 15.24
N PRO A 4 -12.93 -24.89 15.19
CA PRO A 4 -12.99 -24.14 13.94
C PRO A 4 -11.58 -23.94 13.36
N SER A 5 -11.48 -24.05 12.05
CA SER A 5 -10.21 -23.85 11.35
C SER A 5 -9.68 -22.42 11.56
N PRO A 6 -8.36 -22.19 11.45
CA PRO A 6 -7.78 -20.84 11.56
C PRO A 6 -8.40 -19.82 10.61
N CYS A 7 -8.93 -20.28 9.48
CA CYS A 7 -9.58 -19.44 8.49
C CYS A 7 -11.01 -19.05 8.91
N GLU A 8 -11.79 -19.98 9.47
CA GLU A 8 -13.12 -19.70 10.01
C GLU A 8 -13.06 -18.76 11.22
N LEU A 9 -12.06 -18.95 12.09
CA LEU A 9 -11.79 -18.03 13.19
C LEU A 9 -11.55 -16.59 12.70
N ASN A 10 -10.82 -16.41 11.59
CA ASN A 10 -10.59 -15.09 11.01
C ASN A 10 -11.88 -14.47 10.45
N LEU A 11 -12.74 -15.26 9.80
CA LEU A 11 -14.02 -14.76 9.28
C LEU A 11 -14.96 -14.33 10.41
N ASN A 12 -15.06 -15.13 11.47
CA ASN A 12 -15.83 -14.79 12.68
C ASN A 12 -15.29 -13.53 13.36
N LYS A 13 -13.96 -13.37 13.39
CA LYS A 13 -13.30 -12.17 13.91
C LYS A 13 -13.67 -10.91 13.10
N ILE A 14 -13.74 -11.00 11.77
CA ILE A 14 -14.15 -9.87 10.92
C ILE A 14 -15.57 -9.43 11.27
N ALA A 15 -16.50 -10.37 11.40
CA ALA A 15 -17.88 -10.06 11.77
C ALA A 15 -17.95 -9.29 13.11
N ALA A 16 -17.29 -9.79 14.15
CA ALA A 16 -17.25 -9.15 15.46
C ALA A 16 -16.61 -7.75 15.43
N LEU A 17 -15.55 -7.56 14.62
CA LEU A 17 -14.89 -6.26 14.46
C LEU A 17 -15.77 -5.25 13.71
N ILE A 18 -16.53 -5.68 12.71
CA ILE A 18 -17.50 -4.83 12.00
C ILE A 18 -18.59 -4.37 12.96
N GLU A 19 -19.14 -5.26 13.78
CA GLU A 19 -20.14 -4.92 14.79
C GLU A 19 -19.58 -3.94 15.83
N GLY A 20 -18.38 -4.20 16.36
CA GLY A 20 -17.70 -3.30 17.29
C GLY A 20 -17.44 -1.92 16.68
N LEU A 21 -17.09 -1.86 15.40
CA LEU A 21 -16.91 -0.61 14.68
C LEU A 21 -18.24 0.13 14.50
N ALA A 22 -19.32 -0.57 14.18
CA ALA A 22 -20.66 0.02 14.06
C ALA A 22 -21.18 0.60 15.40
N LEU A 23 -20.88 -0.05 16.53
CA LEU A 23 -21.22 0.47 17.86
C LEU A 23 -20.49 1.79 18.17
N ASN A 24 -19.20 1.88 17.82
CA ASN A 24 -18.41 3.11 17.97
C ASN A 24 -18.95 4.26 17.11
N VAL A 25 -19.58 3.95 15.97
CA VAL A 25 -20.21 4.97 15.12
C VAL A 25 -21.54 5.46 15.70
N LYS A 26 -22.29 4.63 16.42
CA LYS A 26 -23.61 5.02 16.94
C LYS A 26 -23.55 5.82 18.25
N HIS A 27 -22.55 5.57 19.10
CA HIS A 27 -22.47 6.22 20.42
C HIS A 27 -21.56 7.47 20.41
N ILE A 28 -22.18 8.66 20.37
CA ILE A 28 -21.49 9.96 20.34
C ILE A 28 -20.80 10.32 21.67
N GLY A 29 -21.18 9.70 22.80
CA GLY A 29 -20.71 10.06 24.14
C GLY A 29 -19.59 9.19 24.74
N GLN A 30 -19.20 8.08 24.11
CA GLN A 30 -18.21 7.10 24.62
C GLN A 30 -17.19 6.71 23.55
N PHE A 31 -16.84 7.63 22.66
CA PHE A 31 -15.81 7.37 21.65
C PHE A 31 -14.45 7.27 22.33
N ASP A 32 -13.95 6.05 22.52
CA ASP A 32 -12.56 5.79 22.91
C ASP A 32 -11.68 5.70 21.65
N PRO A 33 -10.81 6.70 21.40
CA PRO A 33 -9.92 6.68 20.24
C PRO A 33 -8.98 5.47 20.23
N GLY A 34 -8.58 4.97 21.40
CA GLY A 34 -7.69 3.82 21.53
C GLY A 34 -8.34 2.52 21.06
N GLN A 35 -9.57 2.26 21.53
CA GLN A 35 -10.38 1.14 21.06
C GLN A 35 -10.68 1.24 19.56
N PHE A 36 -11.08 2.41 19.08
CA PHE A 36 -11.35 2.63 17.65
C PHE A 36 -10.12 2.33 16.78
N TYR A 37 -8.95 2.84 17.17
CA TYR A 37 -7.69 2.57 16.50
C TYR A 37 -7.36 1.08 16.45
N SER A 38 -7.50 0.40 17.59
CA SER A 38 -7.26 -1.05 17.71
C SER A 38 -8.19 -1.85 16.80
N ILE A 39 -9.48 -1.48 16.73
CA ILE A 39 -10.47 -2.11 15.84
C ILE A 39 -10.08 -1.91 14.38
N CYS A 40 -9.76 -0.67 13.95
CA CYS A 40 -9.37 -0.38 12.57
C CYS A 40 -8.17 -1.22 12.13
N ILE A 41 -7.12 -1.29 12.94
CA ILE A 41 -5.91 -2.08 12.64
C ILE A 41 -6.21 -3.57 12.64
N SER A 42 -6.98 -4.05 13.61
CA SER A 42 -7.34 -5.48 13.69
C SER A 42 -8.20 -5.91 12.51
N LEU A 43 -9.11 -5.05 12.06
CA LEU A 43 -9.97 -5.29 10.92
C LEU A 43 -9.16 -5.28 9.62
N ALA A 44 -8.29 -4.28 9.43
CA ALA A 44 -7.35 -4.20 8.30
C ALA A 44 -6.54 -5.50 8.15
N ARG A 45 -5.91 -5.97 9.24
CA ARG A 45 -5.13 -7.22 9.25
C ARG A 45 -5.99 -8.44 8.91
N SER A 46 -7.22 -8.49 9.40
CA SER A 46 -8.12 -9.64 9.18
C SER A 46 -8.62 -9.67 7.73
N ILE A 47 -8.87 -8.50 7.13
CA ILE A 47 -9.16 -8.33 5.70
C ILE A 47 -7.97 -8.79 4.86
N ASP A 48 -6.76 -8.28 5.15
CA ASP A 48 -5.51 -8.69 4.46
C ASP A 48 -5.33 -10.21 4.48
N LEU A 49 -5.56 -10.84 5.63
CA LEU A 49 -5.47 -12.30 5.77
C LEU A 49 -6.54 -13.01 4.93
N SER A 50 -7.77 -12.49 4.87
CA SER A 50 -8.84 -13.09 4.05
C SER A 50 -8.55 -12.97 2.55
N ILE A 51 -8.07 -11.80 2.11
CA ILE A 51 -7.60 -11.56 0.74
C ILE A 51 -6.48 -12.54 0.39
N ALA A 52 -5.48 -12.70 1.26
CA ALA A 52 -4.36 -13.60 1.00
C ALA A 52 -4.78 -15.08 0.88
N ASN A 53 -5.94 -15.45 1.46
CA ASN A 53 -6.52 -16.78 1.37
C ASN A 53 -7.67 -16.88 0.33
N ASN A 54 -7.89 -15.84 -0.48
CA ASN A 54 -8.97 -15.76 -1.47
C ASN A 54 -10.36 -16.05 -0.87
N LYS A 55 -10.61 -15.61 0.38
CA LYS A 55 -11.90 -15.76 1.05
C LYS A 55 -12.60 -14.42 1.19
N VAL A 56 -13.90 -14.40 0.91
CA VAL A 56 -14.79 -13.25 1.12
C VAL A 56 -15.63 -13.51 2.36
N PRO A 57 -15.56 -12.65 3.39
CA PRO A 57 -16.43 -12.74 4.57
C PRO A 57 -17.90 -12.49 4.21
N SER A 58 -18.82 -13.25 4.80
CA SER A 58 -20.26 -13.06 4.60
C SER A 58 -20.73 -11.65 4.93
N GLN A 59 -20.13 -11.02 5.95
CA GLN A 59 -20.47 -9.67 6.42
C GLN A 59 -19.76 -8.57 5.62
N ALA A 60 -18.98 -8.88 4.58
CA ALA A 60 -18.25 -7.87 3.82
C ALA A 60 -19.18 -6.78 3.27
N HIS A 61 -20.40 -7.15 2.84
CA HIS A 61 -21.40 -6.23 2.28
C HIS A 61 -21.85 -5.10 3.24
N SER A 62 -21.61 -5.22 4.55
CA SER A 62 -21.94 -4.13 5.50
C SER A 62 -20.82 -3.09 5.63
N LEU A 63 -19.60 -3.39 5.15
CA LEU A 63 -18.45 -2.48 5.21
C LEU A 63 -18.67 -1.17 4.46
N PRO A 64 -19.19 -1.14 3.20
CA PRO A 64 -19.30 0.12 2.46
C PRO A 64 -20.15 1.17 3.19
N GLY A 65 -21.34 0.78 3.66
CA GLY A 65 -22.23 1.67 4.40
C GLY A 65 -21.63 2.15 5.72
N LEU A 66 -20.94 1.26 6.44
CA LEU A 66 -20.27 1.60 7.70
C LEU A 66 -19.10 2.56 7.49
N LEU A 67 -18.25 2.31 6.49
CA LEU A 67 -17.10 3.16 6.17
C LEU A 67 -17.55 4.55 5.74
N LYS A 68 -18.62 4.65 4.95
CA LYS A 68 -19.22 5.95 4.59
C LYS A 68 -19.61 6.76 5.83
N GLN A 69 -20.27 6.13 6.80
CA GLN A 69 -20.65 6.80 8.05
C GLN A 69 -19.44 7.20 8.90
N ILE A 70 -18.38 6.38 8.92
CA ILE A 70 -17.15 6.70 9.65
C ILE A 70 -16.52 7.93 9.02
N CYS A 71 -16.23 7.87 7.73
CA CYS A 71 -15.43 8.86 7.03
C CYS A 71 -16.12 10.23 6.89
N GLN A 72 -17.46 10.28 6.95
CA GLN A 72 -18.22 11.54 6.98
C GLN A 72 -18.12 12.30 8.31
N LYS A 73 -17.58 11.69 9.37
CA LYS A 73 -17.44 12.36 10.66
C LYS A 73 -16.18 13.21 10.72
N LYS A 74 -16.20 14.21 11.60
CA LYS A 74 -15.00 14.98 11.92
C LYS A 74 -14.02 14.09 12.68
N HIS A 75 -12.77 14.07 12.24
CA HIS A 75 -11.73 13.22 12.78
C HIS A 75 -10.51 14.02 13.22
N THR A 76 -9.82 13.55 14.26
CA THR A 76 -8.45 13.99 14.56
C THR A 76 -7.47 13.36 13.56
N HIS A 77 -6.26 13.89 13.44
CA HIS A 77 -5.23 13.31 12.56
C HIS A 77 -4.93 11.84 12.89
N GLN A 78 -4.93 11.48 14.18
CA GLN A 78 -4.70 10.10 14.62
C GLN A 78 -5.83 9.16 14.17
N THR A 79 -7.08 9.59 14.29
CA THR A 79 -8.24 8.84 13.82
C THR A 79 -8.22 8.68 12.30
N LYS A 80 -7.90 9.75 11.56
CA LYS A 80 -7.74 9.69 10.09
C LYS A 80 -6.66 8.68 9.68
N ALA A 81 -5.53 8.63 10.40
CA ALA A 81 -4.48 7.66 10.12
C ALA A 81 -4.96 6.20 10.31
N ALA A 82 -5.72 5.94 11.38
CA ALA A 82 -6.31 4.62 11.64
C ALA A 82 -7.28 4.20 10.52
N ILE A 83 -8.13 5.14 10.10
CA ILE A 83 -9.08 4.92 9.00
C ILE A 83 -8.32 4.67 7.70
N MET A 84 -7.26 5.43 7.42
CA MET A 84 -6.49 5.25 6.19
C MET A 84 -5.83 3.85 6.13
N VAL A 85 -5.31 3.33 7.25
CA VAL A 85 -4.80 1.95 7.32
C VAL A 85 -5.89 0.93 6.98
N LEU A 86 -7.11 1.13 7.49
CA LEU A 86 -8.25 0.29 7.14
C LEU A 86 -8.62 0.43 5.66
N MET A 87 -8.70 1.66 5.15
CA MET A 87 -9.04 1.95 3.76
C MET A 87 -8.04 1.35 2.77
N ILE A 88 -6.74 1.29 3.08
CA ILE A 88 -5.75 0.58 2.24
C ILE A 88 -6.14 -0.90 2.08
N SER A 89 -6.57 -1.55 3.16
CA SER A 89 -6.99 -2.96 3.12
C SER A 89 -8.31 -3.14 2.36
N VAL A 90 -9.24 -2.18 2.53
CA VAL A 90 -10.52 -2.16 1.81
C VAL A 90 -10.33 -1.92 0.32
N LYS A 91 -9.41 -1.03 -0.09
CA LYS A 91 -9.05 -0.83 -1.51
C LYS A 91 -8.58 -2.13 -2.16
N SER A 92 -7.80 -2.94 -1.44
CA SER A 92 -7.42 -4.27 -1.90
C SER A 92 -8.61 -5.22 -1.99
N ALA A 93 -9.55 -5.18 -1.04
CA ALA A 93 -10.78 -5.94 -1.11
C ALA A 93 -11.64 -5.56 -2.34
N CYS A 94 -11.70 -4.27 -2.68
CA CYS A 94 -12.33 -3.79 -3.92
C CYS A 94 -11.66 -4.41 -5.16
N LYS A 95 -10.32 -4.41 -5.23
CA LYS A 95 -9.56 -5.03 -6.34
C LYS A 95 -9.84 -6.54 -6.46
N MET A 96 -10.13 -7.20 -5.35
CA MET A 96 -10.50 -8.62 -5.28
C MET A 96 -12.01 -8.87 -5.46
N ARG A 97 -12.77 -7.87 -5.92
CA ARG A 97 -14.21 -7.95 -6.21
C ARG A 97 -15.07 -8.41 -5.03
N TRP A 98 -14.72 -7.98 -3.81
CA TRP A 98 -15.58 -8.20 -2.64
C TRP A 98 -16.89 -7.41 -2.69
N PHE A 99 -16.92 -6.31 -3.45
CA PHE A 99 -18.03 -5.38 -3.55
C PHE A 99 -18.44 -5.21 -5.01
N SER A 100 -19.64 -4.65 -5.22
CA SER A 100 -20.06 -4.22 -6.56
C SER A 100 -19.16 -3.09 -7.08
N GLU A 101 -19.13 -2.89 -8.39
CA GLU A 101 -18.32 -1.84 -9.03
C GLU A 101 -18.66 -0.45 -8.49
N LYS A 102 -19.96 -0.16 -8.34
CA LYS A 102 -20.44 1.09 -7.74
C LYS A 102 -19.94 1.29 -6.31
N GLU A 103 -20.02 0.25 -5.46
CA GLU A 103 -19.51 0.34 -4.08
C GLU A 103 -18.00 0.52 -4.05
N ALA A 104 -17.27 -0.16 -4.95
CA ALA A 104 -15.82 -0.02 -5.07
C ALA A 104 -15.43 1.41 -5.46
N GLU A 105 -16.11 2.03 -6.43
CA GLU A 105 -15.90 3.43 -6.81
C GLU A 105 -16.14 4.40 -5.64
N GLU A 106 -17.25 4.23 -4.92
CA GLU A 106 -17.54 5.04 -3.73
C GLU A 106 -16.44 4.89 -2.66
N LEU A 107 -15.99 3.66 -2.42
CA LEU A 107 -14.91 3.38 -1.47
C LEU A 107 -13.56 3.95 -1.91
N TYR A 108 -13.26 3.94 -3.21
CA TYR A 108 -12.06 4.58 -3.74
C TYR A 108 -12.10 6.10 -3.56
N SER A 109 -13.24 6.73 -3.85
CA SER A 109 -13.44 8.16 -3.60
C SER A 109 -13.21 8.52 -2.14
N LEU A 110 -13.76 7.72 -1.23
CA LEU A 110 -13.62 7.92 0.21
C LEU A 110 -12.17 7.77 0.68
N ALA A 111 -11.45 6.77 0.15
CA ALA A 111 -10.05 6.56 0.47
C ALA A 111 -9.17 7.71 -0.04
N ASN A 112 -9.51 8.27 -1.20
CA ASN A 112 -8.78 9.42 -1.77
C ASN A 112 -9.04 10.69 -0.96
N GLU A 113 -10.29 10.93 -0.53
CA GLU A 113 -10.65 12.07 0.32
C GLU A 113 -9.93 12.05 1.67
N ILE A 114 -9.85 10.89 2.33
CA ILE A 114 -9.08 10.76 3.57
C ILE A 114 -7.57 10.82 3.28
N GLY A 115 -7.15 10.23 2.16
CA GLY A 115 -5.75 10.14 1.75
C GLY A 115 -5.12 11.48 1.39
N SER A 116 -5.90 12.47 0.93
CA SER A 116 -5.38 13.79 0.52
C SER A 116 -4.71 14.56 1.65
N ASP A 117 -5.02 14.23 2.91
CA ASP A 117 -4.34 14.81 4.07
C ASP A 117 -2.93 14.23 4.30
N PHE A 118 -2.63 13.06 3.72
CA PHE A 118 -1.41 12.30 3.96
C PHE A 118 -0.49 12.23 2.74
N PHE A 119 -1.07 12.25 1.54
CA PHE A 119 -0.36 12.03 0.28
C PHE A 119 -0.60 13.19 -0.67
N GLY A 120 0.43 13.59 -1.41
CA GLY A 120 0.29 14.51 -2.54
C GLY A 120 -0.37 13.83 -3.73
N ASP A 121 -0.78 14.63 -4.73
CA ASP A 121 -1.40 14.12 -5.96
C ASP A 121 -0.47 13.13 -6.67
N VAL A 122 -0.79 11.83 -6.52
CA VAL A 122 -0.18 10.78 -7.32
C VAL A 122 -0.81 10.89 -8.70
N ASN A 123 -0.04 11.33 -9.69
CA ASN A 123 -0.44 11.14 -11.08
C ASN A 123 -0.48 9.62 -11.32
N THR A 124 -1.66 9.00 -11.20
CA THR A 124 -1.94 7.62 -11.64
C THR A 124 -2.02 7.53 -13.18
N GLY A 125 -1.36 8.46 -13.86
CA GLY A 125 -1.29 8.50 -15.32
C GLY A 125 -0.48 7.33 -15.83
N GLN A 126 -1.12 6.52 -16.67
CA GLN A 126 -0.45 5.51 -17.48
C GLN A 126 0.42 6.23 -18.52
N THR A 127 1.67 6.53 -18.18
CA THR A 127 2.57 7.25 -19.11
C THR A 127 3.99 6.71 -19.05
N ASN A 128 4.31 5.81 -19.98
CA ASN A 128 5.68 5.43 -20.38
C ASN A 128 6.62 4.79 -19.33
N SER A 129 6.14 4.45 -18.11
CA SER A 129 6.94 3.70 -17.11
C SER A 129 7.57 2.44 -17.69
N LEU A 130 6.77 1.61 -18.39
CA LEU A 130 7.25 0.35 -18.94
C LEU A 130 8.38 0.54 -19.94
N THR A 131 8.27 1.53 -20.84
CA THR A 131 9.33 1.82 -21.82
C THR A 131 10.61 2.27 -21.12
N THR A 132 10.53 3.14 -20.11
CA THR A 132 11.70 3.56 -19.33
C THR A 132 12.34 2.38 -18.60
N ILE A 133 11.54 1.54 -17.94
CA ILE A 133 12.02 0.38 -17.19
C ILE A 133 12.72 -0.60 -18.15
N THR A 134 12.10 -0.91 -19.29
CA THR A 134 12.70 -1.80 -20.29
C THR A 134 14.03 -1.28 -20.79
N THR A 135 14.12 0.01 -21.17
CA THR A 135 15.39 0.62 -21.62
C THR A 135 16.49 0.52 -20.57
N VAL A 136 16.16 0.80 -19.30
CA VAL A 136 17.14 0.72 -18.19
C VAL A 136 17.56 -0.73 -17.92
N MET A 137 16.62 -1.67 -17.97
CA MET A 137 16.89 -3.10 -17.79
C MET A 137 17.82 -3.64 -18.88
N GLU A 138 17.56 -3.33 -20.14
CA GLU A 138 18.39 -3.77 -21.27
C GLU A 138 19.80 -3.19 -21.20
N ARG A 139 19.93 -1.91 -20.81
CA ARG A 139 21.22 -1.21 -20.77
C ARG A 139 22.09 -1.59 -19.57
N PHE A 140 21.50 -1.61 -18.37
CA PHE A 140 22.27 -1.74 -17.12
C PHE A 140 22.13 -3.10 -16.44
N PHE A 141 21.10 -3.88 -16.78
CA PHE A 141 20.85 -5.20 -16.21
C PHE A 141 20.60 -6.28 -17.28
N PRO A 142 21.44 -6.41 -18.32
CA PRO A 142 21.15 -7.28 -19.48
C PRO A 142 21.03 -8.78 -19.15
N ARG A 143 21.52 -9.19 -17.97
CA ARG A 143 21.42 -10.58 -17.48
C ARG A 143 20.24 -10.83 -16.55
N MET A 144 19.50 -9.80 -16.17
CA MET A 144 18.32 -9.91 -15.31
C MET A 144 17.06 -9.95 -16.17
N LYS A 145 16.20 -10.94 -15.92
CA LYS A 145 14.88 -11.01 -16.55
C LYS A 145 13.88 -10.21 -15.73
N LEU A 146 13.23 -9.24 -16.35
CA LEU A 146 12.13 -8.51 -15.73
C LEU A 146 10.90 -9.43 -15.64
N GLY A 147 10.40 -9.63 -14.43
CA GLY A 147 9.13 -10.32 -14.18
C GLY A 147 7.95 -9.36 -14.24
N GLN A 148 6.97 -9.56 -13.36
CA GLN A 148 5.82 -8.67 -13.23
C GLN A 148 6.17 -7.40 -12.45
N ILE A 149 5.73 -6.24 -12.94
CA ILE A 149 5.69 -5.00 -12.16
C ILE A 149 4.47 -5.06 -11.24
N ILE A 150 4.71 -5.18 -9.93
CA ILE A 150 3.65 -5.29 -8.91
C ILE A 150 3.15 -3.92 -8.40
N ALA A 151 4.00 -2.90 -8.48
CA ALA A 151 3.72 -1.54 -8.04
C ALA A 151 4.66 -0.55 -8.77
N SER A 152 4.16 0.66 -9.05
CA SER A 152 4.93 1.73 -9.67
C SER A 152 4.47 3.07 -9.10
N VAL A 153 5.40 3.99 -8.91
CA VAL A 153 5.14 5.39 -8.51
C VAL A 153 5.99 6.26 -9.41
N GLU A 154 5.35 7.20 -10.11
CA GLU A 154 6.06 8.23 -10.87
C GLU A 154 5.94 9.56 -10.16
N VAL A 155 7.07 10.27 -10.06
CA VAL A 155 7.15 11.50 -9.29
C VAL A 155 7.78 12.61 -10.11
N LYS A 156 7.15 13.79 -10.09
CA LYS A 156 7.70 15.02 -10.67
C LYS A 156 8.65 15.71 -9.67
N PRO A 157 9.58 16.55 -10.12
CA PRO A 157 10.44 17.32 -9.24
C PRO A 157 9.64 18.16 -8.23
N GLY A 158 10.20 18.35 -7.04
CA GLY A 158 9.61 19.10 -5.92
C GLY A 158 9.49 18.28 -4.64
N TYR A 159 9.01 18.89 -3.57
CA TYR A 159 8.76 18.18 -2.31
C TYR A 159 7.40 17.48 -2.34
N GLY A 160 7.34 16.22 -1.93
CA GLY A 160 6.07 15.50 -1.87
C GLY A 160 6.11 14.20 -1.07
N VAL A 161 4.92 13.69 -0.79
CA VAL A 161 4.68 12.40 -0.13
C VAL A 161 3.81 11.56 -1.07
N PHE A 162 4.39 10.53 -1.66
CA PHE A 162 3.70 9.67 -2.63
C PHE A 162 3.58 8.27 -2.07
N ALA A 163 2.45 7.61 -2.30
CA ALA A 163 2.26 6.24 -1.90
C ALA A 163 1.39 5.47 -2.89
N THR A 164 1.67 4.17 -3.03
CA THR A 164 0.86 3.25 -3.81
C THR A 164 0.69 1.93 -3.06
N ASP A 165 -0.54 1.43 -3.03
CA ASP A 165 -0.88 0.15 -2.42
C ASP A 165 -0.85 -0.99 -3.45
N PHE A 166 -0.32 -2.15 -3.04
CA PHE A 166 -0.24 -3.35 -3.86
C PHE A 166 -0.49 -4.60 -3.03
N ASN A 167 -0.92 -5.70 -3.66
CA ASN A 167 -1.30 -6.93 -2.95
C ASN A 167 -0.30 -8.05 -3.21
N ILE A 168 0.06 -8.81 -2.17
CA ILE A 168 0.85 -10.05 -2.27
C ILE A 168 -0.01 -11.23 -1.82
N SER A 169 -0.32 -12.13 -2.76
CA SER A 169 -1.16 -13.31 -2.49
C SER A 169 -0.31 -14.52 -2.09
N LYS A 170 -0.91 -15.49 -1.38
CA LYS A 170 -0.24 -16.78 -1.09
C LYS A 170 0.00 -17.63 -2.33
N THR A 171 -0.83 -17.46 -3.35
CA THR A 171 -0.74 -18.18 -4.63
C THR A 171 0.34 -17.61 -5.54
N THR A 172 0.92 -16.46 -5.20
CA THR A 172 2.09 -15.93 -5.90
C THR A 172 3.32 -16.75 -5.49
N GLN A 173 3.41 -17.95 -6.05
CA GLN A 173 4.56 -18.85 -5.89
C GLN A 173 5.72 -18.27 -6.70
N TYR A 174 6.53 -17.43 -6.05
CA TYR A 174 7.83 -17.08 -6.59
C TYR A 174 8.75 -18.31 -6.45
N SER A 175 9.36 -18.71 -7.54
CA SER A 175 10.47 -19.67 -7.52
C SER A 175 11.58 -19.15 -6.61
N GLN A 176 12.44 -20.05 -6.09
CA GLN A 176 13.56 -19.66 -5.21
C GLN A 176 14.52 -18.62 -5.83
N GLN A 177 14.49 -18.49 -7.17
CA GLN A 177 15.32 -17.56 -7.93
C GLN A 177 14.64 -16.20 -8.16
N GLU A 178 13.31 -16.12 -8.04
CA GLU A 178 12.56 -14.88 -8.19
C GLU A 178 12.63 -14.05 -6.91
N LYS A 179 13.02 -12.79 -7.07
CA LYS A 179 13.12 -11.83 -5.98
C LYS A 179 12.21 -10.65 -6.28
N ILE A 180 11.53 -10.17 -5.24
CA ILE A 180 10.81 -8.89 -5.33
C ILE A 180 11.81 -7.78 -5.03
N LEU A 181 12.11 -6.99 -6.05
CA LEU A 181 13.13 -5.95 -6.01
C LEU A 181 12.50 -4.57 -6.16
N LEU A 182 13.00 -3.60 -5.40
CA LEU A 182 12.70 -2.18 -5.60
C LEU A 182 13.72 -1.59 -6.58
N PHE A 183 13.19 -0.99 -7.66
CA PHE A 183 13.94 -0.19 -8.60
C PHE A 183 13.63 1.29 -8.38
N VAL A 184 14.67 2.12 -8.42
CA VAL A 184 14.56 3.58 -8.42
C VAL A 184 15.32 4.08 -9.63
N VAL A 185 14.65 4.83 -10.50
CA VAL A 185 15.20 5.30 -11.77
C VAL A 185 14.93 6.79 -11.90
N GLN A 186 15.95 7.60 -12.15
CA GLN A 186 15.78 9.00 -12.54
C GLN A 186 15.60 9.06 -14.06
N LYS A 187 14.40 9.43 -14.49
CA LYS A 187 14.00 9.48 -15.92
C LYS A 187 14.79 10.51 -16.73
N ASP A 188 15.32 11.54 -16.07
CA ASP A 188 16.06 12.61 -16.74
C ASP A 188 17.47 12.16 -17.20
N ASN A 189 17.98 11.01 -16.70
CA ASN A 189 19.38 10.58 -16.89
C ASN A 189 19.52 9.16 -17.47
N ILE A 190 18.51 8.63 -18.17
CA ILE A 190 18.47 7.22 -18.63
C ILE A 190 19.64 6.79 -19.54
N GLU A 191 20.34 7.76 -20.13
CA GLU A 191 21.54 7.55 -20.95
C GLU A 191 22.77 7.14 -20.13
N THR A 192 22.78 7.39 -18.82
CA THR A 192 23.96 7.15 -17.98
C THR A 192 23.59 6.36 -16.73
N SER A 193 24.57 5.75 -16.08
CA SER A 193 24.36 5.03 -14.82
C SER A 193 23.85 5.94 -13.69
N ALA A 194 23.91 7.27 -13.85
CA ALA A 194 23.35 8.23 -12.92
C ALA A 194 21.83 8.07 -12.74
N CYS A 195 21.12 7.48 -13.71
CA CYS A 195 19.70 7.17 -13.53
C CYS A 195 19.42 6.19 -12.39
N LEU A 196 20.39 5.40 -11.92
CA LEU A 196 20.21 4.42 -10.85
C LEU A 196 20.55 4.97 -9.46
N ILE A 197 20.95 6.24 -9.37
CA ILE A 197 21.29 6.90 -8.10
C ILE A 197 19.98 7.24 -7.37
N THR A 198 19.84 6.81 -6.11
CA THR A 198 18.73 7.28 -5.28
C THR A 198 18.89 8.76 -4.98
N PRO A 199 17.84 9.58 -5.18
CA PRO A 199 17.90 10.98 -4.81
C PRO A 199 18.23 11.15 -3.32
N PRO A 200 19.18 12.02 -2.98
CA PRO A 200 19.72 12.11 -1.63
C PRO A 200 18.69 12.61 -0.60
N GLN A 201 17.72 13.42 -1.02
CA GLN A 201 16.71 14.02 -0.15
C GLN A 201 15.37 13.26 -0.17
N VAL A 202 15.36 12.00 -0.62
CA VAL A 202 14.16 11.16 -0.73
C VAL A 202 14.32 9.88 0.08
N ASN A 203 13.26 9.51 0.79
CA ASN A 203 13.14 8.26 1.52
C ASN A 203 12.15 7.34 0.82
N PHE A 204 12.61 6.14 0.46
CA PHE A 204 11.73 5.07 0.00
C PHE A 204 11.40 4.15 1.17
N LEU A 205 10.11 3.93 1.41
CA LEU A 205 9.61 3.09 2.49
C LEU A 205 8.69 2.00 1.97
N VAL A 206 8.75 0.83 2.60
CA VAL A 206 7.79 -0.26 2.40
C VAL A 206 7.14 -0.57 3.75
N ASN A 207 5.81 -0.46 3.79
CA ASN A 207 5.01 -0.62 5.00
C ASN A 207 5.50 0.26 6.16
N GLY A 208 5.85 1.52 5.87
CA GLY A 208 6.37 2.49 6.84
C GLY A 208 7.82 2.25 7.28
N ARG A 209 8.51 1.22 6.77
CA ARG A 209 9.92 0.94 7.08
C ARG A 209 10.82 1.42 5.95
N GLY A 210 11.88 2.16 6.29
CA GLY A 210 12.88 2.62 5.33
C GLY A 210 13.58 1.46 4.62
N VAL A 211 13.71 1.55 3.30
CA VAL A 211 14.41 0.55 2.49
C VAL A 211 15.91 0.80 2.58
N ASN A 212 16.68 -0.26 2.86
CA ASN A 212 18.12 -0.14 3.05
C ASN A 212 18.82 0.45 1.81
N GLY A 213 19.68 1.44 2.04
CA GLY A 213 20.39 2.18 0.99
C GLY A 213 19.51 3.15 0.19
N ARG A 214 18.22 3.29 0.54
CA ARG A 214 17.24 4.12 -0.19
C ARG A 214 16.58 5.18 0.73
N THR A 215 17.27 5.60 1.78
CA THR A 215 16.83 6.64 2.72
C THR A 215 17.92 7.69 2.94
N ASN A 216 17.51 8.88 3.39
CA ASN A 216 18.38 10.04 3.67
C ASN A 216 19.16 9.91 5.01
N THR A 217 19.21 8.73 5.62
CA THR A 217 19.72 8.54 6.99
C THR A 217 21.11 7.90 7.07
N GLY A 218 21.81 7.74 5.94
CA GLY A 218 23.12 7.10 5.88
C GLY A 218 24.02 7.74 4.84
N TYR A 219 25.34 7.64 5.07
CA TYR A 219 26.43 8.11 4.21
C TYR A 219 26.07 7.93 2.73
N THR A 220 26.04 9.04 2.00
CA THR A 220 25.59 9.14 0.62
C THR A 220 26.53 8.35 -0.27
N ASP A 221 26.18 7.08 -0.53
CA ASP A 221 26.74 6.37 -1.67
C ASP A 221 26.27 7.14 -2.92
N THR A 222 27.15 7.94 -3.49
CA THR A 222 26.85 8.82 -4.63
C THR A 222 26.78 8.05 -5.95
N GLY A 223 27.05 6.75 -5.90
CA GLY A 223 27.10 5.88 -7.06
C GLY A 223 25.74 5.30 -7.49
N PRO A 224 25.69 4.75 -8.71
CA PRO A 224 24.58 3.91 -9.17
C PRO A 224 24.31 2.76 -8.20
N GLN A 225 23.05 2.57 -7.81
CA GLN A 225 22.66 1.55 -6.82
C GLN A 225 21.89 0.38 -7.44
N LEU A 226 22.29 -0.84 -7.11
CA LEU A 226 21.60 -2.05 -7.54
C LEU A 226 20.16 -2.12 -6.98
N PRO A 227 19.23 -2.80 -7.67
CA PRO A 227 17.87 -2.99 -7.17
C PRO A 227 17.87 -3.68 -5.81
N THR A 228 17.07 -3.16 -4.87
CA THR A 228 17.10 -3.62 -3.48
C THR A 228 16.08 -4.74 -3.28
N ASN A 229 16.50 -5.89 -2.72
CA ASN A 229 15.55 -6.95 -2.37
C ASN A 229 14.68 -6.53 -1.18
N ILE A 230 13.37 -6.45 -1.39
CA ILE A 230 12.40 -6.03 -0.37
C ILE A 230 11.52 -7.18 0.14
N ALA A 231 11.80 -8.44 -0.26
CA ALA A 231 10.95 -9.58 0.10
C ALA A 231 10.73 -9.72 1.62
N CYS A 232 11.74 -9.46 2.45
CA CYS A 232 11.62 -9.50 3.91
C CYS A 232 10.79 -8.35 4.51
N MET A 233 10.47 -7.33 3.71
CA MET A 233 9.70 -6.16 4.15
C MET A 233 8.20 -6.31 3.88
N LEU A 234 7.83 -7.31 3.07
CA LEU A 234 6.46 -7.54 2.62
C LEU A 234 5.67 -8.39 3.62
N LYS A 235 4.36 -8.20 3.59
CA LYS A 235 3.39 -9.06 4.27
C LYS A 235 2.42 -9.65 3.23
N LEU A 236 1.76 -10.74 3.58
CA LEU A 236 0.64 -11.26 2.81
C LEU A 236 -0.53 -10.26 2.88
N GLY A 237 -1.23 -10.05 1.77
CA GLY A 237 -2.29 -9.06 1.64
C GLY A 237 -1.76 -7.69 1.18
N SER A 238 -2.38 -6.61 1.67
CA SER A 238 -2.10 -5.24 1.22
C SER A 238 -0.76 -4.73 1.73
N ASN A 239 0.10 -4.24 0.86
CA ASN A 239 1.36 -3.59 1.17
C ASN A 239 1.33 -2.14 0.67
N LEU A 240 2.15 -1.28 1.26
CA LEU A 240 2.26 0.13 0.89
C LEU A 240 3.71 0.45 0.51
N LEU A 241 3.91 0.95 -0.71
CA LEU A 241 5.16 1.56 -1.15
C LEU A 241 5.03 3.07 -1.01
N GLN A 242 6.03 3.73 -0.44
CA GLN A 242 6.03 5.17 -0.17
C GLN A 242 7.34 5.80 -0.66
N ALA A 243 7.24 7.02 -1.21
CA ALA A 243 8.37 7.86 -1.57
C ALA A 243 8.15 9.25 -0.99
N VAL A 244 9.07 9.70 -0.13
CA VAL A 244 8.88 10.90 0.70
C VAL A 244 10.12 11.77 0.68
N GLY A 245 9.99 13.02 0.27
CA GLY A 245 11.08 13.99 0.35
C GLY A 245 11.11 14.97 -0.80
N ASN A 246 12.29 15.53 -1.06
CA ASN A 246 12.52 16.49 -2.14
C ASN A 246 13.12 15.81 -3.37
N PHE A 247 12.33 15.74 -4.43
CA PHE A 247 12.69 15.10 -5.69
C PHE A 247 13.41 16.12 -6.58
N ASN A 248 14.68 15.88 -6.89
CA ASN A 248 15.52 16.75 -7.70
C ASN A 248 15.33 16.55 -9.23
N GLY A 249 14.59 15.52 -9.62
CA GLY A 249 14.33 15.14 -11.00
C GLY A 249 13.08 14.29 -11.09
N ARG A 250 12.71 13.88 -12.32
CA ARG A 250 11.63 12.94 -12.56
C ARG A 250 12.08 11.53 -12.19
N ILE A 251 11.26 10.83 -11.41
CA ILE A 251 11.47 9.43 -11.00
C ILE A 251 10.36 8.56 -11.56
#